data_AF-A0ABC8RMM1-F1
#
_entry.id   AF-A0ABC8RMM1-F1
#
_cell.length_a   1.000
_cell.length_b   1.000
_cell.length_c   1.000
_cell.angle_alpha   90.00
_cell.angle_beta   90.00
_cell.angle_gamma   90.00
#
_symmetry.space_group_name_H-M   'P 1'
#
loop_
_entity.id
_entity.type
_entity.pdbx_description
1 polymer ?
#
loop_
_entity_poly.entity_id
_entity_poly.type
_entity_poly.pdbx_seq_one_letter_code
_entity_poly.pdbx_strand_id
1 'polypeptide(L)'
;MSELEGRDELPEFRQRRKVANVSQLVLVMTQAQVDPTHNYGFMKYLTTPVYRLTIYEEQTGGWSELPPLLGFSDGLPMFCHLAALGLNLVVIGGWNQVTWEVSNALFIYNFLSAKWRRGTDMSGGHRSFYACASDSNRTVFIASGHDYNKNALRSVMMYDVT
;
A
#
# COMPACT_ATOMS: atom_id res chain seq x y z
N MET A 1 11.02 -17.59 -26.42
CA MET A 1 9.86 -16.70 -26.19
C MET A 1 9.84 -16.26 -24.72
N SER A 2 10.99 -15.82 -24.19
CA SER A 2 11.23 -15.58 -22.76
C SER A 2 12.05 -14.31 -22.49
N GLU A 3 12.35 -13.51 -23.52
CA GLU A 3 13.21 -12.32 -23.43
C GLU A 3 12.44 -10.99 -23.41
N LEU A 4 11.11 -11.03 -23.48
CA LEU A 4 10.27 -9.83 -23.53
C LEU A 4 9.68 -9.45 -22.16
N GLU A 5 9.51 -10.38 -21.22
CA GLU A 5 8.87 -10.11 -19.92
C GLU A 5 9.74 -9.32 -18.92
N GLY A 6 11.03 -9.12 -19.20
CA GLY A 6 11.94 -8.39 -18.30
C GLY A 6 12.23 -6.94 -18.70
N ARG A 7 11.76 -6.46 -19.87
CA ARG A 7 12.14 -5.13 -20.39
C ARG A 7 11.31 -3.98 -19.82
N ASP A 8 10.08 -4.26 -19.40
CA ASP A 8 9.14 -3.23 -18.95
C ASP A 8 9.43 -2.73 -17.53
N GLU A 9 10.26 -3.45 -16.77
CA GLU A 9 10.61 -3.13 -15.38
C GLU A 9 11.95 -2.37 -15.23
N LEU A 10 12.70 -2.17 -16.32
CA LEU A 10 14.02 -1.52 -16.25
C LEU A 10 13.90 -0.01 -16.00
N PRO A 11 14.76 0.59 -15.14
CA PRO A 11 14.78 2.03 -14.89
C PRO A 11 14.90 2.87 -16.17
N GLU A 12 15.66 2.38 -17.15
CA GLU A 12 15.81 3.03 -18.45
C GLU A 12 14.51 3.08 -19.25
N PHE A 13 13.68 2.03 -19.19
CA PHE A 13 12.39 2.00 -19.86
C PHE A 13 11.44 3.05 -19.27
N ARG A 14 11.37 3.13 -17.93
CA ARG A 14 10.60 4.17 -17.24
C ARG A 14 11.08 5.58 -17.62
N GLN A 15 12.39 5.80 -17.63
CA GLN A 15 12.96 7.09 -17.98
C GLN A 15 12.63 7.49 -19.42
N ARG A 16 12.73 6.54 -20.37
CA ARG A 16 12.34 6.77 -21.77
C ARG A 16 10.86 7.11 -21.90
N ARG A 17 9.96 6.42 -21.17
CA ARG A 17 8.52 6.74 -21.18
C ARG A 17 8.20 8.12 -20.62
N LYS A 18 8.88 8.53 -19.55
CA LYS A 18 8.76 9.88 -18.99
C LYS A 18 9.22 10.93 -20.01
N VAL A 19 10.39 10.74 -20.64
CA VAL A 19 10.94 11.66 -21.65
C VAL A 19 10.05 11.73 -22.90
N ALA A 20 9.47 10.60 -23.32
CA ALA A 20 8.55 10.52 -24.46
C ALA A 20 7.11 10.99 -24.13
N ASN A 21 6.85 11.46 -22.90
CA ASN A 21 5.54 11.91 -22.42
C ASN A 21 4.40 10.88 -22.59
N VAL A 22 4.75 9.59 -22.54
CA VAL A 22 3.82 8.44 -22.61
C VAL A 22 3.63 7.80 -21.23
N SER A 23 4.01 8.50 -20.17
CA SER A 23 3.70 8.13 -18.78
C SER A 23 2.35 8.72 -18.37
N GLN A 24 1.53 7.90 -17.71
CA GLN A 24 0.26 8.34 -17.16
C GLN A 24 0.43 8.60 -15.66
N LEU A 25 0.00 9.79 -15.21
CA LEU A 25 -0.07 10.09 -13.79
C LEU A 25 -1.35 9.49 -13.22
N VAL A 26 -1.18 8.77 -12.12
CA VAL A 26 -2.30 8.27 -11.31
C VAL A 26 -2.12 8.73 -9.88
N LEU A 27 -3.21 9.12 -9.24
CA LEU A 27 -3.25 9.44 -7.82
C LEU A 27 -3.99 8.32 -7.09
N VAL A 28 -3.38 7.77 -6.04
CA VAL A 28 -4.03 6.78 -5.19
C VAL A 28 -4.36 7.41 -3.85
N MET A 29 -5.58 7.18 -3.36
CA MET A 29 -6.04 7.67 -2.07
C MET A 29 -6.63 6.54 -1.23
N THR A 30 -6.47 6.65 0.08
CA THR A 30 -7.28 5.88 1.03
C THR A 30 -8.59 6.61 1.26
N GLN A 31 -9.70 5.95 0.97
CA GLN A 31 -11.03 6.53 1.13
C GLN A 31 -11.86 5.70 2.10
N ALA A 32 -12.49 6.37 3.07
CA ALA A 32 -13.44 5.73 3.95
C ALA A 32 -14.69 5.34 3.17
N GLN A 33 -15.11 4.07 3.30
CA GLN A 33 -16.39 3.61 2.82
C GLN A 33 -17.47 4.07 3.79
N VAL A 34 -18.38 4.90 3.31
CA VAL A 34 -19.57 5.29 4.06
C VAL A 34 -20.66 4.28 3.70
N ASP A 35 -21.11 3.50 4.69
CA ASP A 35 -22.35 2.74 4.54
C ASP A 35 -23.54 3.68 4.81
N PRO A 36 -24.34 4.02 3.79
CA PRO A 36 -25.47 4.93 3.94
C PRO A 36 -26.67 4.30 4.68
N THR A 37 -26.69 2.98 4.87
CA THR A 37 -27.74 2.25 5.58
C THR A 37 -27.45 2.08 7.07
N HIS A 38 -26.19 2.30 7.48
CA HIS A 38 -25.81 2.26 8.89
C HIS A 38 -26.31 3.52 9.61
N ASN A 39 -27.24 3.32 10.54
CA ASN A 39 -27.79 4.38 11.37
C ASN A 39 -26.76 4.73 12.46
N TYR A 40 -25.99 5.80 12.25
CA TYR A 40 -25.08 6.37 13.24
C TYR A 40 -25.87 7.03 14.38
N GLY A 41 -26.58 6.21 15.18
CA GLY A 41 -27.17 6.63 16.45
C GLY A 41 -26.08 7.09 17.44
N PHE A 42 -26.43 7.20 18.73
CA PHE A 42 -25.54 7.65 19.83
C PHE A 42 -24.18 6.90 19.95
N MET A 43 -23.96 5.84 19.17
CA MET A 43 -22.75 5.03 19.11
C MET A 43 -21.83 5.41 17.93
N LYS A 44 -21.52 6.70 17.76
CA LYS A 44 -20.55 7.17 16.75
C LYS A 44 -19.12 6.63 16.91
N TYR A 45 -18.84 5.93 18.01
CA TYR A 45 -17.51 5.45 18.39
C TYR A 45 -17.31 3.93 18.23
N LEU A 46 -18.33 3.16 17.81
CA LEU A 46 -18.23 1.70 17.76
C LEU A 46 -17.88 1.12 16.39
N THR A 47 -18.12 1.84 15.30
CA THR A 47 -17.81 1.36 13.95
C THR A 47 -16.56 2.05 13.42
N THR A 48 -15.45 1.33 13.46
CA THR A 48 -14.21 1.73 12.78
C THR A 48 -14.51 1.88 11.28
N PRO A 49 -14.19 3.02 10.64
CA PRO A 49 -14.41 3.18 9.22
C PRO A 49 -13.59 2.16 8.42
N VAL A 50 -14.24 1.53 7.45
CA VAL A 50 -13.60 0.65 6.47
C VAL A 50 -12.93 1.52 5.42
N TYR A 51 -11.63 1.34 5.17
CA TYR A 51 -10.90 2.10 4.15
C TYR A 51 -10.64 1.24 2.91
N ARG A 52 -10.80 1.85 1.73
CA ARG A 52 -10.51 1.28 0.42
C ARG A 52 -9.48 2.13 -0.32
N LEU A 53 -8.86 1.55 -1.35
CA LEU A 53 -7.95 2.28 -2.22
C LEU A 53 -8.71 2.73 -3.46
N THR A 54 -8.74 4.03 -3.70
CA THR A 54 -9.28 4.62 -4.92
C THR A 54 -8.16 5.20 -5.76
N ILE A 55 -8.31 5.10 -7.08
CA ILE A 55 -7.39 5.63 -8.07
C ILE A 55 -8.09 6.70 -8.90
N TYR A 56 -7.40 7.82 -9.08
CA TYR A 56 -7.75 8.86 -10.03
C TYR A 56 -6.78 8.84 -11.20
N GLU A 57 -7.34 8.76 -12.40
CA GLU A 57 -6.61 8.77 -13.65
C GLU A 57 -6.78 10.15 -14.30
N GLU A 58 -5.70 10.94 -14.35
CA GLU A 58 -5.76 12.33 -14.81
C GLU A 58 -6.22 12.45 -16.27
N GLN A 59 -5.79 11.52 -17.13
CA GLN A 59 -6.10 11.56 -18.56
C GLN A 59 -7.60 11.39 -18.86
N THR A 60 -8.29 10.56 -18.08
CA THR A 60 -9.74 10.31 -18.24
C THR A 60 -10.57 11.18 -17.31
N GLY A 61 -9.95 11.76 -16.27
CA GLY A 61 -10.64 12.44 -15.18
C GLY A 61 -11.49 11.49 -14.32
N GLY A 62 -11.28 10.19 -14.46
CA GLY A 62 -12.10 9.15 -13.84
C GLY A 62 -11.59 8.73 -12.46
N TRP A 63 -12.53 8.34 -11.60
CA TRP A 63 -12.27 7.66 -10.34
C TRP A 63 -12.68 6.20 -10.45
N SER A 64 -11.85 5.30 -9.90
CA SER A 64 -12.21 3.89 -9.73
C SER A 64 -11.62 3.32 -8.43
N GLU A 65 -12.08 2.13 -8.03
CA GLU A 65 -11.56 1.42 -6.86
C GLU A 65 -10.52 0.38 -7.30
N LEU A 66 -9.42 0.28 -6.55
CA LEU A 66 -8.48 -0.84 -6.73
C LEU A 66 -9.10 -2.13 -6.16
N PRO A 67 -8.73 -3.30 -6.69
CA PRO A 67 -9.22 -4.57 -6.14
C PRO A 67 -8.88 -4.70 -4.65
N PRO A 68 -9.70 -5.39 -3.85
CA PRO A 68 -9.44 -5.59 -2.43
C PRO A 68 -8.07 -6.22 -2.17
N LEU A 69 -7.48 -5.86 -1.04
CA LEU A 69 -6.20 -6.37 -0.61
C LEU A 69 -6.30 -7.88 -0.31
N LEU A 70 -5.26 -8.64 -0.65
CA LEU A 70 -5.24 -10.11 -0.46
C LEU A 70 -5.46 -10.49 1.01
N GLY A 71 -6.51 -11.26 1.28
CA GLY A 71 -6.88 -11.68 2.64
C GLY A 71 -7.61 -10.63 3.47
N PHE A 72 -7.97 -9.49 2.86
CA PHE A 72 -8.66 -8.38 3.51
C PHE A 72 -9.83 -7.90 2.65
N SER A 73 -10.92 -8.69 2.61
CA SER A 73 -12.17 -8.33 1.90
C SER A 73 -12.85 -7.10 2.51
N ASP A 74 -12.61 -6.88 3.80
CA ASP A 74 -13.31 -5.90 4.62
C ASP A 74 -12.52 -4.58 4.74
N GLY A 75 -11.59 -4.35 3.81
CA GLY A 75 -10.82 -3.11 3.68
C GLY A 75 -9.40 -3.18 4.24
N LEU A 76 -8.71 -2.04 4.18
CA LEU A 76 -7.30 -1.95 4.54
C LEU A 76 -7.05 -2.20 6.04
N PRO A 77 -5.90 -2.81 6.41
CA PRO A 77 -5.50 -2.89 7.81
C PRO A 77 -5.39 -1.49 8.43
N MET A 78 -5.83 -1.34 9.68
CA MET A 78 -5.71 -0.06 10.40
C MET A 78 -4.24 0.32 10.57
N PHE A 79 -3.93 1.61 10.45
CA PHE A 79 -2.55 2.13 10.58
C PHE A 79 -1.54 1.47 9.62
N CYS A 80 -2.00 0.83 8.54
CA CYS A 80 -1.09 0.42 7.48
C CYS A 80 -0.47 1.65 6.81
N HIS A 81 0.72 1.47 6.25
CA HIS A 81 1.37 2.49 5.46
C HIS A 81 1.27 2.16 3.97
N LEU A 82 1.22 3.22 3.16
CA LEU A 82 1.29 3.13 1.70
C LEU A 82 2.59 3.72 1.19
N ALA A 83 3.20 3.05 0.21
CA ALA A 83 4.38 3.54 -0.48
C ALA A 83 4.24 3.35 -1.99
N ALA A 84 4.46 4.41 -2.76
CA ALA A 84 4.53 4.33 -4.21
C ALA A 84 5.96 4.01 -4.66
N LEU A 85 6.10 3.00 -5.51
CA LEU A 85 7.38 2.47 -6.01
C LEU A 85 7.26 2.23 -7.49
N GLY A 86 7.41 3.31 -8.25
CA GLY A 86 7.39 3.20 -9.69
C GLY A 86 6.05 2.76 -10.26
N LEU A 87 5.97 1.51 -10.73
CA LEU A 87 4.75 0.89 -11.24
C LEU A 87 4.01 0.06 -10.17
N ASN A 88 4.47 0.13 -8.92
CA ASN A 88 3.92 -0.61 -7.82
C ASN A 88 3.40 0.33 -6.72
N LEU A 89 2.32 -0.08 -6.07
CA LEU A 89 1.86 0.44 -4.80
C LEU A 89 2.07 -0.64 -3.74
N VAL A 90 2.62 -0.27 -2.58
CA VAL A 90 2.87 -1.21 -1.49
C VAL A 90 2.05 -0.83 -0.28
N VAL A 91 1.33 -1.80 0.28
CA VAL A 91 0.65 -1.73 1.57
C VAL A 91 1.50 -2.48 2.59
N ILE A 92 1.78 -1.84 3.72
CA ILE A 92 2.77 -2.32 4.69
C ILE A 92 2.14 -2.38 6.08
N GLY A 93 2.19 -3.57 6.67
CA GLY A 93 1.77 -3.86 8.03
C GLY A 93 0.37 -3.35 8.36
N GLY A 94 0.24 -2.76 9.54
CA GLY A 94 -1.04 -2.34 10.11
C GLY A 94 -1.69 -3.43 10.95
N TRP A 95 -2.90 -3.17 11.42
CA TRP A 95 -3.63 -4.01 12.36
C TRP A 95 -4.84 -4.62 11.67
N ASN A 96 -5.06 -5.91 11.89
CA ASN A 96 -6.31 -6.53 11.49
C ASN A 96 -7.47 -5.88 12.27
N GLN A 97 -8.52 -5.45 11.57
CA GLN A 97 -9.63 -4.71 12.17
C GLN A 97 -10.52 -5.57 13.08
N VAL A 98 -10.46 -6.89 12.93
CA VAL A 98 -11.26 -7.85 13.69
C VAL A 98 -10.43 -8.45 14.83
N THR A 99 -9.26 -9.00 14.51
CA THR A 99 -8.42 -9.71 15.49
C THR A 99 -7.52 -8.78 16.30
N TRP A 100 -7.33 -7.53 15.85
CA TRP A 100 -6.39 -6.56 16.42
C TRP A 100 -4.92 -7.01 16.39
N GLU A 101 -4.62 -8.06 15.63
CA GLU A 101 -3.26 -8.56 15.47
C GLU A 101 -2.45 -7.58 14.60
N VAL A 102 -1.23 -7.31 15.06
CA VAL A 102 -0.27 -6.48 14.33
C VAL A 102 0.34 -7.33 13.21
N SER A 103 0.25 -6.84 11.98
CA SER A 103 0.84 -7.50 10.81
C SER A 103 2.19 -6.89 10.46
N ASN A 104 3.14 -7.73 10.07
CA ASN A 104 4.37 -7.33 9.38
C ASN A 104 4.33 -7.62 7.87
N ALA A 105 3.15 -7.97 7.34
CA ALA A 105 2.95 -8.30 5.94
C ALA A 105 3.20 -7.12 5.01
N LEU A 106 3.72 -7.40 3.81
CA LEU A 106 3.74 -6.48 2.69
C LEU A 106 2.87 -7.00 1.56
N PHE A 107 2.10 -6.13 0.94
CA PHE A 107 1.32 -6.46 -0.25
C PHE A 107 1.63 -5.47 -1.34
N ILE A 108 1.85 -5.97 -2.55
CA ILE A 108 2.35 -5.18 -3.67
C ILE A 108 1.31 -5.26 -4.80
N TYR A 109 0.76 -4.12 -5.18
CA TYR A 109 -0.09 -3.98 -6.36
C TYR A 109 0.75 -3.48 -7.51
N ASN A 110 0.74 -4.21 -8.64
CA ASN A 110 1.40 -3.79 -9.86
C ASN A 110 0.36 -3.19 -10.83
N PHE A 111 0.58 -1.94 -11.25
CA PHE A 111 -0.34 -1.22 -12.13
C PHE A 111 -0.36 -1.75 -13.56
N LEU A 112 0.70 -2.42 -14.03
CA LEU A 112 0.70 -3.01 -15.38
C LEU A 112 -0.13 -4.30 -15.41
N SER A 113 0.07 -5.18 -14.43
CA SER A 113 -0.65 -6.46 -14.38
C SER A 113 -2.02 -6.36 -13.72
N ALA A 114 -2.33 -5.22 -13.10
CA ALA A 114 -3.52 -4.97 -12.28
C ALA A 114 -3.75 -6.04 -11.20
N LYS A 115 -2.68 -6.52 -10.57
CA LYS A 115 -2.72 -7.64 -9.62
C LYS A 115 -1.98 -7.32 -8.34
N TRP A 116 -2.53 -7.83 -7.24
CA TRP A 116 -1.84 -7.92 -5.96
C TRP A 116 -0.96 -9.17 -5.89
N ARG A 117 0.15 -9.06 -5.16
CA ARG A 117 0.94 -10.19 -4.67
C ARG A 117 1.38 -9.94 -3.23
N ARG A 118 1.66 -11.01 -2.50
CA ARG A 118 2.30 -10.94 -1.18
C ARG A 118 3.80 -10.72 -1.36
N GLY A 119 4.34 -9.71 -0.68
CA GLY A 119 5.77 -9.50 -0.54
C GLY A 119 6.34 -10.26 0.65
N THR A 120 7.67 -10.25 0.78
CA THR A 120 8.35 -10.75 1.98
C THR A 120 7.99 -9.86 3.16
N ASP A 121 7.75 -10.49 4.32
CA ASP A 121 7.37 -9.75 5.51
C ASP A 121 8.51 -8.83 6.00
N MET A 122 8.15 -7.76 6.72
CA MET A 122 9.15 -6.88 7.32
C MET A 122 10.07 -7.69 8.23
N SER A 123 11.37 -7.54 7.99
CA SER A 123 12.41 -7.96 8.95
C SER A 123 12.22 -7.21 10.27
N GLY A 124 12.80 -7.71 11.37
CA GLY A 124 12.77 -6.97 12.64
C GLY A 124 11.43 -7.00 13.39
N GLY A 125 10.55 -7.95 13.05
CA GLY A 125 9.35 -8.30 13.82
C GLY A 125 8.15 -7.37 13.64
N HIS A 126 7.10 -7.65 14.41
CA HIS A 126 5.88 -6.84 14.44
C HIS A 126 6.18 -5.44 14.96
N ARG A 127 5.71 -4.42 14.23
CA ARG A 127 5.84 -3.01 14.62
C ARG A 127 4.64 -2.19 14.21
N SER A 128 4.40 -1.08 14.91
CA SER A 128 3.27 -0.17 14.65
C SER A 128 3.68 1.28 14.83
N PHE A 129 2.91 2.20 14.25
CA PHE A 129 3.11 3.66 14.32
C PHE A 129 4.54 4.09 13.95
N TYR A 130 5.08 3.48 12.90
CA TYR A 130 6.39 3.79 12.36
C TYR A 130 6.32 4.86 11.26
N ALA A 131 7.46 5.42 10.89
CA ALA A 131 7.58 6.24 9.69
C ALA A 131 7.90 5.35 8.48
N CYS A 132 7.35 5.70 7.32
CA CYS A 132 7.54 4.98 6.06
C CYS A 132 7.82 5.97 4.92
N ALA A 133 8.85 5.70 4.13
CA ALA A 133 9.21 6.49 2.95
C ALA A 133 9.74 5.59 1.82
N SER A 134 9.66 6.05 0.58
CA SER A 134 10.08 5.30 -0.61
C SER A 134 11.11 6.08 -1.40
N ASP A 135 12.06 5.39 -2.05
CA ASP A 135 12.97 5.98 -3.03
C ASP A 135 12.32 6.22 -4.40
N SER A 136 11.02 5.95 -4.52
CA SER A 136 10.20 6.01 -5.75
C SER A 136 10.62 5.03 -6.85
N ASN A 137 11.54 4.11 -6.55
CA ASN A 137 12.06 3.14 -7.50
C ASN A 137 11.76 1.72 -7.06
N ARG A 138 12.48 1.23 -6.06
CA ARG A 138 12.43 -0.18 -5.61
C ARG A 138 12.48 -0.32 -4.09
N THR A 139 12.82 0.72 -3.35
CA THR A 139 13.14 0.58 -1.93
C THR A 139 12.17 1.35 -1.05
N VAL A 140 11.67 0.67 -0.01
CA VAL A 140 10.94 1.30 1.10
C VAL A 140 11.81 1.32 2.36
N PHE A 141 11.83 2.46 3.03
CA PHE A 141 12.47 2.67 4.31
C PHE A 141 11.41 2.73 5.41
N ILE A 142 11.64 1.98 6.47
CA ILE A 142 10.78 1.93 7.65
C ILE A 142 11.63 2.27 8.86
N ALA A 143 11.23 3.30 9.60
CA ALA A 143 11.97 3.79 10.75
C ALA A 143 11.07 3.91 11.97
N SER A 144 11.65 3.63 13.14
CA SER A 144 10.96 3.81 14.42
C SER A 144 9.73 2.90 14.58
N GLY A 145 8.74 3.37 15.33
CA GLY A 145 7.55 2.63 15.76
C GLY A 145 7.76 1.99 17.13
N HIS A 146 6.85 1.11 17.50
CA HIS A 146 6.97 0.30 18.71
C HIS A 146 6.77 -1.18 18.44
N ASP A 147 7.38 -2.03 19.27
CA ASP A 147 7.16 -3.48 19.23
C ASP A 147 5.83 -3.90 19.92
N TYR A 148 5.59 -5.20 20.05
CA TYR A 148 4.42 -5.73 20.75
C TYR A 148 4.32 -5.25 22.22
N ASN A 149 5.46 -5.15 22.90
CA ASN A 149 5.59 -4.70 24.28
C ASN A 149 5.52 -3.17 24.44
N LYS A 150 5.22 -2.44 23.35
CA LYS A 150 5.16 -0.97 23.29
C LYS A 150 6.50 -0.29 23.54
N ASN A 151 7.61 -1.00 23.40
CA ASN A 151 8.93 -0.39 23.45
C ASN A 151 9.16 0.39 22.17
N ALA A 152 9.61 1.64 22.31
CA ALA A 152 10.01 2.45 21.17
C ALA A 152 11.25 1.84 20.49
N LEU A 153 11.19 1.73 19.16
CA LEU A 153 12.26 1.15 18.36
C LEU A 153 13.18 2.26 17.85
N ARG A 154 14.49 2.09 18.03
CA ARG A 154 15.53 2.94 17.43
C ARG A 154 16.20 2.24 16.25
N SER A 155 15.40 1.55 15.43
CA SER A 155 15.86 0.79 14.26
C SER A 155 15.34 1.42 12.98
N VAL A 156 16.11 1.29 11.90
CA VAL A 156 15.67 1.55 10.53
C VAL A 156 15.84 0.28 9.70
N MET A 157 14.95 0.07 8.75
CA MET A 157 14.93 -1.09 7.88
C MET A 157 14.72 -0.62 6.44
N MET A 158 15.35 -1.34 5.54
CA MET A 158 15.28 -1.11 4.11
C MET A 158 14.71 -2.37 3.48
N TYR A 159 13.66 -2.21 2.67
CA TYR A 159 13.02 -3.31 1.98
C TYR A 159 13.11 -3.09 0.47
N ASP A 160 13.75 -4.02 -0.24
CA ASP A 160 13.77 -4.03 -1.70
C ASP A 160 12.52 -4.76 -2.23
N VAL A 161 11.70 -4.03 -2.97
CA VAL A 161 10.48 -4.49 -3.60
C VAL A 161 10.84 -5.02 -4.99
N THR A 162 11.34 -6.24 -5.01
CA THR A 162 11.46 -7.09 -6.20
C THR A 162 10.12 -7.71 -6.54
#